data_AF-A0A2E3Y0R3-F1
#
_entry.id   AF-A0A2E3Y0R3-F1
#
_cell.length_a   1.000
_cell.length_b   1.000
_cell.length_c   1.000
_cell.angle_alpha   90.00
_cell.angle_beta   90.00
_cell.angle_gamma   90.00
#
_symmetry.space_group_name_H-M   'P 1'
#
loop_
_entity.id
_entity.type
_entity.pdbx_description
1 polymer ?
#
loop_
_entity_poly.entity_id
_entity_poly.type
_entity_poly.pdbx_seq_one_letter_code
_entity_poly.pdbx_strand_id
1 'polypeptide(L)'
;MVFLEHLYNLSIVFVIFNLVWGIIVTLPKAFITGFNSNNLLNHFLSALKFLILSNLTFSKCLKCIQENSMSIFELTFIYIIGGTVLFLYIIGKLNKKKSMLSFVSNMGLHGKFNINSNNSKNLKYENHIAGITIVFFTACIGFPIFGEIINNNPLNIWFYYTIEGLYQAPILKGIFGISGVFFMASIFQKGIATIKDLVLKLSGQKPKEMGKNPLEEVFKNVNGNPFSESKKSEKIDIDDDLYVDFEELDEKENP
;
A
#
# COMPACT_ATOMS: atom_id res chain seq x y z
N MET A 1 20.44 17.30 -7.58
CA MET A 1 20.98 16.41 -6.52
C MET A 1 20.10 16.46 -5.27
N VAL A 2 19.81 17.65 -4.73
CA VAL A 2 19.02 17.88 -3.50
C VAL A 2 17.68 17.13 -3.43
N PHE A 3 16.89 17.11 -4.51
CA PHE A 3 15.58 16.44 -4.49
C PHE A 3 15.65 14.92 -4.34
N LEU A 4 16.61 14.28 -5.00
CA LEU A 4 16.78 12.83 -4.94
C LEU A 4 17.33 12.42 -3.57
N GLU A 5 18.25 13.21 -3.04
CA GLU A 5 18.75 13.07 -1.67
C GLU A 5 17.65 13.24 -0.63
N HIS A 6 16.79 14.25 -0.79
CA HIS A 6 15.63 14.44 0.07
C HIS A 6 14.68 13.24 0.04
N LEU A 7 14.38 12.71 -1.15
CA LEU A 7 13.52 11.54 -1.33
C LEU A 7 14.14 10.28 -0.68
N TYR A 8 15.45 10.10 -0.82
CA TYR A 8 16.19 9.02 -0.15
C TYR A 8 16.16 9.16 1.37
N ASN A 9 16.40 10.36 1.90
CA ASN A 9 16.35 10.64 3.34
C ASN A 9 14.95 10.41 3.92
N LEU A 10 13.90 10.83 3.21
CA LEU A 10 12.51 10.49 3.55
C LEU A 10 12.29 8.98 3.57
N SER A 11 12.85 8.26 2.59
CA SER A 11 12.72 6.81 2.51
C SER A 11 13.33 6.12 3.74
N ILE A 12 14.51 6.55 4.19
CA ILE A 12 15.15 6.07 5.42
C ILE A 12 14.25 6.36 6.64
N VAL A 13 13.74 7.58 6.75
CA VAL A 13 12.86 7.99 7.86
C VAL A 13 11.64 7.10 7.94
N PHE A 14 10.99 6.81 6.80
CA PHE A 14 9.83 5.93 6.76
C PHE A 14 10.19 4.51 7.17
N VAL A 15 11.32 3.96 6.69
CA VAL A 15 11.77 2.61 7.06
C VAL A 15 12.02 2.51 8.57
N ILE A 16 12.84 3.41 9.12
CA ILE A 16 13.21 3.38 10.54
C ILE A 16 11.98 3.64 11.41
N PHE A 17 11.14 4.62 11.06
CA PHE A 17 9.90 4.89 11.79
C PHE A 17 9.01 3.64 11.85
N ASN A 18 8.86 2.92 10.73
CA ASN A 18 8.05 1.70 10.71
C ASN A 18 8.61 0.61 11.63
N LEU A 19 9.93 0.49 11.70
CA LEU A 19 10.60 -0.43 12.61
C LEU A 19 10.39 -0.02 14.07
N VAL A 20 10.66 1.25 14.42
CA VAL A 20 10.49 1.80 15.77
C VAL A 20 9.05 1.65 16.24
N TRP A 21 8.08 2.00 15.38
CA TRP A 21 6.66 1.79 15.67
C TRP A 21 6.29 0.32 15.86
N GLY A 22 6.90 -0.56 15.07
CA GLY A 22 6.76 -2.00 15.21
C GLY A 22 7.18 -2.48 16.60
N ILE A 23 8.34 -2.02 17.06
CA ILE A 23 8.91 -2.42 18.35
C ILE A 23 8.13 -1.84 19.53
N ILE A 24 7.76 -0.56 19.49
CA ILE A 24 7.22 0.13 20.67
C ILE A 24 5.72 -0.07 20.82
N VAL A 25 5.00 -0.17 19.70
CA VAL A 25 3.54 -0.20 19.73
C VAL A 25 3.02 -1.56 19.31
N THR A 26 3.52 -2.10 18.20
CA THR A 26 2.93 -3.30 17.62
C THR A 26 3.28 -4.55 18.43
N LEU A 27 4.54 -4.70 18.86
CA LEU A 27 4.99 -5.84 19.66
C LEU A 27 4.32 -5.89 21.04
N PRO A 28 4.38 -4.84 21.91
CA PRO A 28 3.78 -4.92 23.24
C PRO A 28 2.28 -5.17 23.18
N LYS A 29 1.60 -4.56 22.21
CA LYS A 29 0.18 -4.78 21.99
C LYS A 29 -0.11 -6.23 21.63
N ALA A 30 0.70 -6.87 20.80
CA ALA A 30 0.58 -8.30 20.47
C ALA A 30 0.78 -9.19 21.70
N PHE A 31 1.79 -8.89 22.54
CA PHE A 31 2.03 -9.62 23.79
C PHE A 31 0.89 -9.47 24.81
N ILE A 32 0.35 -8.27 25.00
CA ILE A 32 -0.71 -8.00 26.00
C ILE A 32 -2.05 -8.58 25.55
N THR A 33 -2.41 -8.40 24.27
CA THR A 33 -3.74 -8.79 23.76
C THR A 33 -3.79 -10.22 23.23
N GLY A 34 -2.68 -10.96 23.20
CA GLY A 34 -2.63 -12.31 22.64
C GLY A 34 -3.06 -12.36 21.18
N PHE A 35 -2.75 -11.31 20.41
CA PHE A 35 -3.24 -11.08 19.04
C PHE A 35 -4.76 -10.91 18.88
N ASN A 36 -5.53 -10.76 19.98
CA ASN A 36 -6.95 -10.44 19.87
C ASN A 36 -7.17 -9.05 19.24
N SER A 37 -8.02 -9.00 18.23
CA SER A 37 -8.30 -7.77 17.50
C SER A 37 -9.27 -6.87 18.27
N ASN A 38 -8.75 -5.92 19.04
CA ASN A 38 -9.56 -4.79 19.47
C ASN A 38 -9.62 -3.74 18.34
N ASN A 39 -10.76 -3.67 17.66
CA ASN A 39 -10.96 -2.80 16.49
C ASN A 39 -10.74 -1.32 16.79
N LEU A 40 -11.16 -0.83 17.96
CA LEU A 40 -11.05 0.59 18.32
C LEU A 40 -9.59 0.98 18.61
N LEU A 41 -8.89 0.15 19.40
CA LEU A 41 -7.47 0.35 19.71
C LEU A 41 -6.60 0.23 18.45
N ASN A 42 -6.91 -0.72 17.55
CA ASN A 42 -6.24 -0.85 16.26
C ASN A 42 -6.38 0.42 15.41
N HIS A 43 -7.58 0.99 15.41
CA HIS A 43 -7.88 2.18 14.62
C HIS A 43 -7.15 3.41 15.17
N PHE A 44 -7.25 3.65 16.48
CA PHE A 44 -6.56 4.75 17.15
C PHE A 44 -5.04 4.69 16.95
N LEU A 45 -4.42 3.52 17.15
CA LEU A 45 -2.99 3.35 16.94
C LEU A 45 -2.58 3.58 15.48
N SER A 46 -3.42 3.19 14.52
CA SER A 46 -3.15 3.44 13.10
C SER A 46 -3.23 4.93 12.78
N ALA A 47 -4.25 5.64 13.30
CA ALA A 47 -4.37 7.08 13.15
C ALA A 47 -3.18 7.81 13.76
N LEU A 48 -2.82 7.47 15.00
CA LEU A 48 -1.68 8.05 15.70
C LEU A 48 -0.36 7.81 14.93
N LYS A 49 -0.16 6.60 14.41
CA LYS A 49 1.00 6.26 13.58
C LYS A 49 1.13 7.21 12.38
N PHE A 50 0.05 7.38 11.63
CA PHE A 50 0.09 8.18 10.41
C PHE A 50 0.19 9.69 10.70
N LEU A 51 -0.41 10.18 11.79
CA LEU A 51 -0.24 11.57 12.24
C LEU A 51 1.21 11.87 12.62
N ILE A 52 1.86 10.98 13.38
CA ILE A 52 3.27 11.15 13.75
C ILE A 52 4.16 11.10 12.49
N LEU A 53 3.86 10.16 11.58
CA LEU A 53 4.61 10.06 10.32
C LEU A 53 4.47 11.30 9.44
N SER A 54 3.27 11.89 9.39
CA SER A 54 3.03 13.16 8.73
C SER A 54 3.86 14.29 9.33
N ASN A 55 3.92 14.36 10.65
CA ASN A 55 4.75 15.35 11.34
C ASN A 55 6.24 15.17 11.03
N LEU A 56 6.76 13.94 11.12
CA LEU A 56 8.15 13.65 10.77
C LEU A 56 8.48 13.99 9.30
N THR A 57 7.52 13.78 8.39
CA THR A 57 7.67 14.18 6.99
C THR A 57 7.80 15.70 6.89
N PHE A 58 6.93 16.45 7.57
CA PHE A 58 7.00 17.91 7.63
C PHE A 58 8.34 18.40 8.22
N SER A 59 8.76 17.86 9.36
CA SER A 59 10.05 18.19 9.99
C SER A 59 11.23 17.95 9.07
N LYS A 60 11.22 16.86 8.30
CA LYS A 60 12.28 16.57 7.34
C LYS A 60 12.26 17.47 6.11
N CYS A 61 11.08 17.86 5.62
CA CYS A 61 10.96 18.89 4.58
C CYS A 61 11.52 20.23 5.09
N LEU A 62 11.10 20.66 6.29
CA LEU A 62 11.56 21.90 6.91
C LEU A 62 13.08 21.92 7.10
N LYS A 63 13.67 20.84 7.63
CA LYS A 63 15.12 20.72 7.78
C LYS A 63 15.86 20.81 6.44
N CYS A 64 15.35 20.14 5.41
CA CYS A 64 15.95 20.19 4.07
C CYS A 64 15.95 21.61 3.48
N ILE A 65 14.85 22.36 3.69
CA ILE A 65 14.72 23.76 3.28
C ILE A 65 15.64 24.68 4.07
N GLN A 66 15.85 24.41 5.37
CA GLN A 66 16.75 25.21 6.20
C GLN A 66 18.23 24.98 5.86
N GLU A 67 18.61 23.75 5.52
CA GLU A 67 19.99 23.37 5.22
C GLU A 67 20.43 23.80 3.82
N ASN A 68 19.50 23.93 2.87
CA ASN A 68 19.77 24.33 1.51
C ASN A 68 19.11 25.69 1.30
N SER A 69 19.89 26.76 1.06
CA SER A 69 19.32 28.08 0.76
C SER A 69 18.50 28.04 -0.53
N MET A 70 17.20 27.76 -0.42
CA MET A 70 16.31 27.45 -1.54
C MET A 70 15.50 28.66 -2.00
N SER A 71 15.21 28.70 -3.29
CA SER A 71 14.20 29.58 -3.88
C SER A 71 12.77 29.14 -3.50
N ILE A 72 11.80 30.05 -3.66
CA ILE A 72 10.37 29.78 -3.38
C ILE A 72 9.84 28.58 -4.18
N PHE A 73 10.30 28.41 -5.42
CA PHE A 73 9.90 27.30 -6.27
C PHE A 73 10.42 25.96 -5.72
N GLU A 74 11.68 25.91 -5.32
CA GLU A 74 12.31 24.71 -4.76
C GLU A 74 11.69 24.31 -3.42
N LEU A 75 11.39 25.30 -2.57
CA LEU A 75 10.67 25.11 -1.31
C LEU A 75 9.31 24.44 -1.54
N THR A 76 8.54 24.97 -2.49
CA THR A 76 7.24 24.40 -2.87
C THR A 76 7.39 22.97 -3.37
N PHE A 77 8.39 22.71 -4.20
CA PHE A 77 8.64 21.39 -4.77
C PHE A 77 9.04 20.36 -3.72
N ILE A 78 9.83 20.73 -2.70
CA ILE A 78 10.17 19.85 -1.56
C ILE A 78 8.92 19.43 -0.80
N TYR A 79 8.01 20.37 -0.49
CA TYR A 79 6.77 20.03 0.19
C TYR A 79 5.85 19.13 -0.67
N ILE A 80 5.78 19.38 -1.98
CA ILE A 80 5.02 18.52 -2.90
C ILE A 80 5.60 17.11 -2.94
N ILE A 81 6.93 16.96 -3.00
CA ILE A 81 7.60 15.65 -2.93
C ILE A 81 7.27 14.96 -1.62
N GLY A 82 7.43 15.63 -0.49
CA GLY A 82 7.13 15.07 0.84
C GLY A 82 5.69 14.59 0.96
N GLY A 83 4.73 15.43 0.54
CA GLY A 83 3.30 15.07 0.53
C GLY A 83 2.99 13.90 -0.40
N THR A 84 3.63 13.86 -1.59
CA THR A 84 3.45 12.76 -2.56
C THR A 84 3.99 11.44 -2.01
N VAL A 85 5.19 11.44 -1.41
CA VAL A 85 5.78 10.25 -0.79
C VAL A 85 4.90 9.75 0.36
N LEU A 86 4.43 10.65 1.22
CA LEU A 86 3.51 10.32 2.31
C LEU A 86 2.21 9.70 1.79
N PHE A 87 1.60 10.31 0.77
CA PHE A 87 0.38 9.82 0.14
C PHE A 87 0.54 8.43 -0.47
N LEU A 88 1.58 8.23 -1.30
CA LEU A 88 1.88 6.94 -1.92
C LEU A 88 2.21 5.86 -0.90
N TYR A 89 2.88 6.24 0.19
CA TYR A 89 3.14 5.33 1.29
C TYR A 89 1.83 4.85 1.95
N ILE A 90 0.93 5.77 2.29
CA ILE A 90 -0.35 5.45 2.94
C ILE A 90 -1.19 4.56 2.03
N ILE A 91 -1.42 4.96 0.77
CA ILE A 91 -2.16 4.15 -0.21
C ILE A 91 -1.56 2.75 -0.33
N GLY A 92 -0.24 2.67 -0.46
CA GLY A 92 0.45 1.39 -0.56
C GLY A 92 0.30 0.52 0.69
N LYS A 93 0.07 1.10 1.87
CA LYS A 93 -0.16 0.36 3.11
C LYS A 93 -1.61 -0.11 3.24
N LEU A 94 -2.58 0.70 2.80
CA LEU A 94 -4.00 0.36 2.80
C LEU A 94 -4.33 -0.74 1.77
N ASN A 95 -3.73 -0.66 0.57
CA ASN A 95 -3.95 -1.65 -0.49
C ASN A 95 -3.34 -3.04 -0.19
N LYS A 96 -2.35 -3.14 0.70
CA LYS A 96 -1.68 -4.42 1.06
C LYS A 96 -2.62 -5.45 1.68
N LYS A 97 -3.72 -5.04 2.34
CA LYS A 97 -4.70 -5.96 2.92
C LYS A 97 -5.46 -6.78 1.87
N LYS A 98 -5.57 -6.28 0.63
CA LYS A 98 -6.22 -6.99 -0.49
C LYS A 98 -5.28 -7.96 -1.21
N SER A 99 -3.97 -7.67 -1.24
CA SER A 99 -2.96 -8.40 -2.03
C SER A 99 -2.27 -9.55 -1.29
N MET A 100 -2.16 -9.53 0.05
CA MET A 100 -1.55 -10.65 0.78
C MET A 100 -2.44 -11.92 0.75
N LEU A 101 -3.76 -11.73 0.71
CA LEU A 101 -4.75 -12.80 0.54
C LEU A 101 -4.62 -13.51 -0.82
N SER A 102 -4.29 -12.77 -1.88
CA SER A 102 -4.12 -13.36 -3.23
C SER A 102 -2.79 -14.10 -3.42
N PHE A 103 -1.75 -13.72 -2.68
CA PHE A 103 -0.45 -14.40 -2.75
C PHE A 103 -0.48 -15.76 -2.03
N VAL A 104 -1.15 -15.83 -0.88
CA VAL A 104 -1.35 -17.09 -0.14
C VAL A 104 -2.27 -18.04 -0.91
N SER A 105 -3.29 -17.54 -1.59
CA SER A 105 -4.16 -18.36 -2.45
C SER A 105 -3.45 -18.88 -3.70
N ASN A 106 -2.50 -18.13 -4.28
CA ASN A 106 -1.74 -18.54 -5.47
C ASN A 106 -0.57 -19.50 -5.16
N MET A 107 -0.13 -19.61 -3.91
CA MET A 107 0.96 -20.50 -3.48
C MET A 107 0.52 -21.95 -3.17
N GLY A 108 -0.68 -22.36 -3.57
CA GLY A 108 -1.13 -23.76 -3.45
C GLY A 108 -1.27 -24.28 -2.01
N LEU A 109 -1.14 -23.42 -0.99
CA LEU A 109 -1.33 -23.75 0.43
C LEU A 109 -2.82 -23.84 0.82
N HIS A 110 -3.63 -24.44 -0.06
CA HIS A 110 -5.08 -24.65 0.15
C HIS A 110 -5.40 -25.77 1.16
N GLY A 111 -4.39 -26.32 1.85
CA GLY A 111 -4.49 -27.59 2.53
C GLY A 111 -4.83 -27.59 4.02
N LYS A 112 -4.69 -26.49 4.78
CA LYS A 112 -4.93 -26.58 6.25
C LYS A 112 -5.23 -25.30 7.03
N PHE A 113 -5.20 -24.13 6.39
CA PHE A 113 -5.56 -22.87 7.05
C PHE A 113 -6.85 -22.35 6.43
N ASN A 114 -7.99 -22.73 7.01
CA ASN A 114 -9.28 -22.09 6.73
C ASN A 114 -9.24 -20.65 7.31
N ILE A 115 -8.53 -19.76 6.63
CA ILE A 115 -8.51 -18.33 6.95
C ILE A 115 -9.84 -17.79 6.45
N ASN A 116 -10.79 -17.72 7.38
CA ASN A 116 -12.09 -17.13 7.19
C ASN A 116 -11.94 -15.73 6.56
N SER A 117 -12.31 -15.59 5.28
CA SER A 117 -12.17 -14.35 4.48
C SER A 117 -13.11 -13.21 4.93
N ASN A 118 -13.92 -13.45 5.98
CA ASN A 118 -14.91 -12.51 6.50
C ASN A 118 -14.36 -11.23 7.16
N ASN A 119 -13.04 -11.05 7.27
CA ASN A 119 -12.44 -9.81 7.77
C ASN A 119 -12.35 -8.68 6.71
N SER A 120 -12.92 -8.86 5.51
CA SER A 120 -13.05 -7.80 4.50
C SER A 120 -14.05 -6.70 4.91
N LYS A 121 -14.88 -6.93 5.94
CA LYS A 121 -15.78 -5.93 6.51
C LYS A 121 -15.03 -5.05 7.53
N ASN A 122 -14.40 -3.98 7.03
CA ASN A 122 -14.30 -2.63 7.64
C ASN A 122 -13.08 -1.83 7.16
N LEU A 123 -12.88 -1.71 5.83
CA LEU A 123 -11.93 -0.75 5.24
C LEU A 123 -12.47 0.69 5.22
N LYS A 124 -13.71 0.93 5.66
CA LYS A 124 -14.39 2.23 5.52
C LYS A 124 -13.61 3.37 6.19
N TYR A 125 -12.94 3.09 7.31
CA TYR A 125 -12.22 4.11 8.07
C TYR A 125 -10.74 4.29 7.68
N GLU A 126 -10.15 3.35 6.93
CA GLU A 126 -8.74 3.46 6.53
C GLU A 126 -8.52 4.62 5.56
N ASN A 127 -9.45 4.82 4.63
CA ASN A 127 -9.42 5.96 3.71
C ASN A 127 -9.61 7.30 4.44
N HIS A 128 -10.41 7.33 5.52
CA HIS A 128 -10.57 8.53 6.33
C HIS A 128 -9.27 8.89 7.07
N ILE A 129 -8.57 7.89 7.63
CA ILE A 129 -7.25 8.14 8.24
C ILE A 129 -6.27 8.71 7.22
N ALA A 130 -6.25 8.17 5.99
CA ALA A 130 -5.40 8.69 4.93
C ALA A 130 -5.71 10.16 4.62
N GLY A 131 -6.99 10.50 4.45
CA GLY A 131 -7.42 11.87 4.22
C GLY A 131 -7.02 12.82 5.35
N ILE A 132 -7.31 12.44 6.60
CA ILE A 132 -6.94 13.23 7.79
C ILE A 132 -5.43 13.46 7.86
N THR A 133 -4.64 12.45 7.53
CA THR A 133 -3.17 12.55 7.56
C THR A 133 -2.65 13.58 6.54
N ILE A 134 -3.20 13.59 5.33
CA ILE A 134 -2.80 14.57 4.30
C ILE A 134 -3.30 15.98 4.65
N VAL A 135 -4.51 16.11 5.18
CA VAL A 135 -5.02 17.39 5.69
C VAL A 135 -4.13 17.92 6.82
N PHE A 136 -3.70 17.04 7.72
CA PHE A 136 -2.79 17.41 8.81
C PHE A 136 -1.43 17.88 8.28
N PHE A 137 -0.84 17.16 7.32
CA PHE A 137 0.41 17.57 6.66
C PHE A 137 0.30 18.95 6.01
N THR A 138 -0.77 19.17 5.24
CA THR A 138 -1.01 20.43 4.54
C THR A 138 -1.31 21.58 5.51
N ALA A 139 -2.00 21.32 6.62
CA ALA A 139 -2.22 22.30 7.69
C ALA A 139 -0.89 22.75 8.34
N CYS A 140 0.06 21.84 8.56
CA CYS A 140 1.41 22.21 9.05
C CYS A 140 2.14 23.16 8.10
N ILE A 141 1.91 23.04 6.80
CA ILE A 141 2.52 23.93 5.79
C ILE A 141 1.77 25.26 5.70
N GLY A 142 0.43 25.21 5.64
CA GLY A 142 -0.42 26.39 5.45
C GLY A 142 -0.48 27.32 6.66
N PHE A 143 -0.26 26.79 7.87
CA PHE A 143 -0.26 27.56 9.11
C PHE A 143 1.10 27.43 9.81
N PRO A 144 2.06 28.35 9.58
CA PRO A 144 3.43 28.23 10.10
C PRO A 144 3.52 28.05 11.62
N ILE A 145 2.71 28.77 12.38
CA ILE A 145 2.64 28.67 13.85
C ILE A 145 2.23 27.25 14.27
N PHE A 146 1.23 26.68 13.60
CA PHE A 146 0.79 25.32 13.87
C PHE A 146 1.89 24.31 13.52
N GLY A 147 2.52 24.45 12.34
CA GLY A 147 3.64 23.62 11.93
C GLY A 147 4.80 23.66 12.93
N GLU A 148 5.14 24.83 13.45
CA GLU A 148 6.22 25.00 14.43
C GLU A 148 5.92 24.33 15.78
N ILE A 149 4.70 24.54 16.31
CA ILE A 149 4.26 23.88 17.56
C ILE A 149 4.33 22.36 17.43
N ILE A 150 3.87 21.84 16.29
CA ILE A 150 3.83 20.41 16.01
C ILE A 150 5.24 19.85 15.79
N ASN A 151 6.13 20.61 15.12
CA ASN A 151 7.53 20.25 14.95
C ASN A 151 8.29 20.18 16.30
N ASN A 152 8.04 21.14 17.19
CA ASN A 152 8.68 21.25 18.50
C ASN A 152 8.02 20.37 19.57
N ASN A 153 7.05 19.54 19.19
CA ASN A 153 6.41 18.61 20.10
C ASN A 153 7.43 17.58 20.65
N PRO A 154 7.45 17.30 21.97
CA PRO A 154 8.41 16.37 22.57
C PRO A 154 8.39 14.97 21.93
N LEU A 155 7.21 14.48 21.54
CA LEU A 155 7.07 13.19 20.87
C LEU A 155 7.74 13.23 19.49
N ASN A 156 7.53 14.30 18.73
CA ASN A 156 8.14 14.46 17.41
C ASN A 156 9.66 14.54 17.50
N ILE A 157 10.17 15.35 18.44
CA ILE A 157 11.60 15.48 18.74
C ILE A 157 12.20 14.12 19.10
N TRP A 158 11.53 13.37 19.98
CA TRP A 158 11.99 12.04 20.39
C TRP A 158 12.07 11.06 19.22
N PHE A 159 11.03 11.00 18.36
CA PHE A 159 11.07 10.15 17.16
C PHE A 159 12.15 10.61 16.19
N TYR A 160 12.29 11.92 15.98
CA TYR A 160 13.29 12.50 15.10
C TYR A 160 14.71 12.08 15.51
N TYR A 161 15.08 12.28 16.79
CA TYR A 161 16.39 11.89 17.29
C TYR A 161 16.60 10.37 17.34
N THR A 162 15.55 9.60 17.65
CA THR A 162 15.63 8.14 17.63
C THR A 162 15.93 7.63 16.21
N ILE A 163 15.26 8.20 15.20
CA ILE A 163 15.49 7.85 13.79
C ILE A 163 16.91 8.24 13.35
N GLU A 164 17.34 9.46 13.68
CA GLU A 164 18.67 9.96 13.32
C GLU A 164 19.78 9.14 14.00
N GLY A 165 19.63 8.83 15.29
CA GLY A 165 20.58 7.99 16.03
C GLY A 165 20.65 6.56 15.50
N LEU A 166 19.51 5.94 15.17
CA LEU A 166 19.47 4.62 14.55
C LEU A 166 20.12 4.61 13.16
N TYR A 167 19.97 5.69 12.38
CA TYR A 167 20.60 5.80 11.07
C TYR A 167 22.12 6.02 11.17
N GLN A 168 22.59 6.79 12.15
CA GLN A 168 24.01 7.09 12.30
C GLN A 168 24.83 5.94 12.90
N ALA A 169 24.19 4.95 13.53
CA ALA A 169 24.87 3.78 14.07
C ALA A 169 25.57 2.97 12.94
N PRO A 170 26.87 2.63 13.04
CA PRO A 170 27.68 2.13 11.91
C PRO A 170 27.10 0.93 11.15
N ILE A 171 26.66 -0.11 11.87
CA ILE A 171 26.09 -1.32 11.26
C ILE A 171 24.69 -1.03 10.71
N LEU A 172 23.88 -0.28 11.45
CA LEU A 172 22.51 0.04 11.09
C LEU A 172 22.44 1.00 9.90
N LYS A 173 23.42 1.88 9.73
CA LYS A 173 23.53 2.80 8.58
C LYS A 173 23.52 2.05 7.26
N GLY A 174 24.25 0.94 7.17
CA GLY A 174 24.28 0.09 5.97
C GLY A 174 22.93 -0.58 5.71
N ILE A 175 22.35 -1.21 6.73
CA ILE A 175 21.06 -1.92 6.64
C ILE A 175 19.93 -0.96 6.26
N PHE A 176 19.83 0.17 6.95
CA PHE A 176 18.82 1.18 6.70
C PHE A 176 19.06 1.95 5.40
N GLY A 177 20.31 2.15 4.99
CA GLY A 177 20.61 2.73 3.69
C GLY A 177 20.10 1.86 2.54
N ILE A 178 20.42 0.56 2.56
CA ILE A 178 19.92 -0.40 1.56
C ILE A 178 18.39 -0.48 1.61
N SER A 179 17.82 -0.60 2.81
CA SER A 179 16.36 -0.64 2.99
C SER A 179 15.68 0.64 2.50
N GLY A 180 16.33 1.79 2.67
CA GLY A 180 15.89 3.09 2.15
C GLY A 180 15.80 3.10 0.62
N VAL A 181 16.80 2.52 -0.08
CA VAL A 181 16.76 2.38 -1.54
C VAL A 181 15.60 1.47 -1.99
N PHE A 182 15.40 0.33 -1.33
CA PHE A 182 14.27 -0.56 -1.63
C PHE A 182 12.92 0.12 -1.38
N PHE A 183 12.81 0.86 -0.27
CA PHE A 183 11.61 1.61 0.03
C PHE A 183 11.36 2.68 -1.03
N MET A 184 12.38 3.45 -1.40
CA MET A 184 12.34 4.44 -2.46
C MET A 184 11.85 3.84 -3.79
N ALA A 185 12.45 2.73 -4.23
CA ALA A 185 12.00 2.00 -5.41
C ALA A 185 10.53 1.55 -5.31
N SER A 186 10.11 1.09 -4.13
CA SER A 186 8.70 0.71 -3.89
C SER A 186 7.74 1.88 -4.00
N ILE A 187 8.15 3.09 -3.60
CA ILE A 187 7.35 4.31 -3.74
C ILE A 187 7.23 4.69 -5.22
N PHE A 188 8.30 4.59 -6.00
CA PHE A 188 8.24 4.81 -7.45
C PHE A 188 7.27 3.84 -8.14
N GLN A 189 7.37 2.54 -7.83
CA GLN A 189 6.46 1.54 -8.38
C GLN A 189 4.99 1.84 -8.03
N LYS A 190 4.72 2.23 -6.78
CA LYS A 190 3.37 2.65 -6.35
C LYS A 190 2.91 3.90 -7.08
N GLY A 191 3.79 4.89 -7.28
CA GLY A 191 3.50 6.10 -8.05
C GLY A 191 3.03 5.77 -9.47
N ILE A 192 3.77 4.91 -10.17
CA ILE A 192 3.41 4.45 -11.52
C ILE A 192 2.04 3.76 -11.51
N ALA A 193 1.80 2.86 -10.56
CA ALA A 193 0.52 2.14 -10.44
C ALA A 193 -0.65 3.09 -10.18
N THR A 194 -0.49 4.07 -9.29
CA THR A 194 -1.52 5.07 -8.98
C THR A 194 -1.82 5.97 -10.19
N ILE A 195 -0.79 6.41 -10.92
CA ILE A 195 -0.99 7.22 -12.14
C ILE A 195 -1.74 6.41 -13.20
N LYS A 196 -1.36 5.14 -13.42
CA LYS A 196 -2.08 4.25 -14.36
C LYS A 196 -3.56 4.11 -13.99
N ASP A 197 -3.86 3.87 -12.72
CA ASP A 197 -5.24 3.76 -12.23
C ASP A 197 -6.03 5.06 -12.43
N LEU A 198 -5.41 6.22 -12.17
CA LEU A 198 -6.03 7.52 -12.41
C LEU A 198 -6.30 7.77 -13.90
N VAL A 199 -5.32 7.48 -14.77
CA VAL A 199 -5.47 7.63 -16.23
C VAL A 199 -6.58 6.72 -16.76
N LEU A 200 -6.65 5.47 -16.31
CA LEU A 200 -7.71 4.54 -16.70
C LEU A 200 -9.09 5.02 -16.26
N LYS A 201 -9.21 5.49 -15.01
CA LYS A 201 -10.47 6.05 -14.48
C LYS A 201 -10.91 7.31 -15.21
N LEU A 202 -9.99 8.21 -15.53
CA LEU A 202 -10.27 9.43 -16.29
C LEU A 202 -10.62 9.14 -17.75
N SER A 203 -10.05 8.08 -18.33
CA SER A 203 -10.35 7.58 -19.68
C SER A 203 -11.71 6.85 -19.78
N GLY A 204 -12.45 6.73 -18.67
CA GLY A 204 -13.76 6.05 -18.63
C GLY A 204 -13.66 4.52 -18.75
N GLN A 205 -12.46 3.95 -18.79
CA GLN A 205 -12.26 2.51 -18.74
C GLN A 205 -12.41 2.04 -17.29
N LYS A 206 -13.34 1.11 -17.03
CA LYS A 206 -13.45 0.49 -15.71
C LYS A 206 -12.11 -0.17 -15.37
N PRO A 207 -11.52 0.10 -14.19
CA PRO A 207 -10.28 -0.55 -13.81
C PRO A 207 -10.52 -2.06 -13.82
N LYS A 208 -9.81 -2.80 -14.69
CA LYS A 208 -9.70 -4.25 -14.53
C LYS A 208 -9.22 -4.48 -13.10
N GLU A 209 -9.92 -5.32 -12.34
CA GLU A 209 -9.49 -5.72 -11.00
C GLU A 209 -7.97 -5.97 -11.03
N MET A 210 -7.24 -5.39 -10.07
CA MET A 210 -5.77 -5.46 -9.99
C MET A 210 -5.30 -6.90 -10.18
N GLY A 211 -4.98 -7.25 -11.42
CA GLY A 211 -4.44 -8.53 -11.81
C GLY A 211 -2.94 -8.44 -11.73
N LYS A 212 -2.41 -8.84 -10.57
CA LYS A 212 -1.03 -9.33 -10.32
C LYS A 212 0.10 -8.32 -10.56
N ASN A 213 1.07 -8.34 -9.66
CA ASN A 213 2.29 -7.53 -9.82
C ASN A 213 3.09 -8.06 -11.04
N PRO A 214 3.77 -7.21 -11.83
CA PRO A 214 4.63 -7.68 -12.92
C PRO A 214 5.76 -8.59 -12.44
N LEU A 215 6.23 -8.40 -11.20
CA LEU A 215 7.15 -9.35 -10.54
C LEU A 215 6.50 -10.71 -10.26
N GLU A 216 5.22 -10.75 -9.93
CA GLU A 216 4.47 -11.99 -9.68
C GLU A 216 4.32 -12.81 -10.97
N GLU A 217 4.21 -12.15 -12.12
CA GLU A 217 4.17 -12.78 -13.44
C GLU A 217 5.52 -13.38 -13.84
N VAL A 218 6.62 -12.67 -13.55
CA VAL A 218 7.99 -13.18 -13.73
C VAL A 218 8.25 -14.39 -12.82
N PHE A 219 7.90 -14.32 -11.54
CA PHE A 219 8.05 -15.46 -10.62
C PHE A 219 7.16 -16.66 -11.00
N LYS A 220 5.98 -16.42 -11.58
CA LYS A 220 5.09 -17.49 -12.05
C LYS A 220 5.64 -18.20 -13.28
N ASN A 221 6.29 -17.47 -14.19
CA ASN A 221 6.95 -18.05 -15.37
C ASN A 221 8.25 -18.79 -15.02
N VAL A 222 8.91 -18.45 -13.92
CA VAL A 222 10.12 -19.14 -13.45
C VAL A 222 9.79 -20.43 -12.68
N ASN A 223 8.60 -20.53 -12.09
CA ASN A 223 8.18 -21.70 -11.28
C ASN A 223 7.35 -22.73 -12.06
N GLY A 224 7.32 -22.65 -13.40
CA GLY A 224 6.64 -23.62 -14.26
C GLY A 224 7.40 -24.94 -14.31
N ASN A 225 6.85 -25.97 -13.68
CA ASN A 225 7.37 -27.34 -13.75
C ASN A 225 7.29 -27.84 -15.21
N PRO A 226 8.39 -28.30 -15.86
CA PRO A 226 8.37 -28.64 -17.29
C PRO A 226 7.65 -29.94 -17.65
N PHE A 227 7.05 -30.63 -16.66
CA PHE A 227 6.55 -32.00 -16.77
C PHE A 227 5.05 -32.15 -16.51
N SER A 228 4.23 -31.10 -16.63
CA SER A 228 2.77 -31.28 -16.68
C SER A 228 2.29 -31.42 -18.12
N GLU A 229 2.33 -32.66 -18.61
CA GLU A 229 1.75 -33.07 -19.89
C GLU A 229 0.23 -32.81 -19.87
N SER A 230 -0.23 -31.97 -20.79
CA SER A 230 -1.64 -31.64 -20.95
C SER A 230 -2.37 -32.80 -21.64
N LYS A 231 -3.17 -33.57 -20.90
CA LYS A 231 -4.27 -34.33 -21.53
C LYS A 231 -5.35 -33.36 -21.97
N LYS A 232 -5.32 -32.96 -23.24
CA LYS A 232 -6.49 -32.42 -23.95
C LYS A 232 -7.51 -33.55 -24.06
N SER A 233 -8.55 -33.51 -23.24
CA SER A 233 -9.83 -34.10 -23.62
C SER A 233 -10.51 -33.11 -24.56
N GLU A 234 -10.41 -33.37 -25.85
CA GLU A 234 -11.25 -32.75 -26.86
C GLU A 234 -12.69 -33.21 -26.59
N LYS A 235 -13.51 -32.35 -25.97
CA LYS A 235 -14.95 -32.55 -25.97
C LYS A 235 -15.44 -32.07 -27.33
N ILE A 236 -15.92 -33.02 -28.12
CA ILE A 236 -16.68 -32.77 -29.33
C ILE A 236 -17.99 -32.12 -28.87
N ASP A 237 -18.19 -30.85 -29.21
CA ASP A 237 -19.50 -30.20 -29.09
C ASP A 237 -20.41 -30.85 -30.14
N ILE A 238 -21.34 -31.67 -29.68
CA ILE A 238 -22.45 -32.17 -30.49
C ILE A 238 -23.52 -31.09 -30.39
N ASP A 239 -23.85 -30.47 -31.53
CA ASP A 239 -24.96 -29.53 -31.69
C ASP A 239 -26.29 -30.25 -31.37
N ASP A 240 -26.80 -30.06 -30.15
CA ASP A 240 -28.08 -30.60 -29.67
C ASP A 240 -29.31 -29.74 -30.08
N ASP A 241 -29.22 -29.00 -31.19
CA ASP A 241 -30.30 -28.14 -31.72
C ASP A 241 -31.04 -28.77 -32.92
N LEU A 242 -31.38 -30.06 -32.84
CA LEU A 242 -32.32 -30.68 -33.77
C LEU A 242 -33.40 -31.49 -33.04
N TYR A 243 -34.16 -30.83 -32.18
CA TYR A 243 -35.47 -31.33 -31.78
C TYR A 243 -36.50 -30.91 -32.83
N VAL A 244 -36.89 -31.88 -33.65
CA VAL A 244 -37.99 -31.78 -34.61
C VAL A 244 -39.28 -32.04 -33.84
N ASP A 245 -40.08 -31.00 -33.61
CA ASP A 245 -41.44 -31.15 -33.09
C ASP A 245 -42.30 -31.80 -34.19
N PHE A 246 -42.72 -33.04 -33.96
CA PHE A 246 -43.76 -33.69 -34.75
C PHE A 246 -45.11 -33.14 -34.29
N GLU A 247 -45.72 -32.28 -35.11
CA GLU A 247 -47.10 -31.85 -34.94
C GLU A 247 -48.01 -33.04 -35.29
N GLU A 248 -48.74 -33.56 -34.31
CA GLU A 248 -49.83 -34.52 -34.50
C GLU A 248 -50.94 -33.85 -35.33
N LEU A 249 -51.07 -34.24 -36.59
CA LEU A 249 -52.24 -33.89 -37.40
C LEU A 249 -53.40 -34.80 -37.00
N ASP A 250 -54.35 -34.22 -36.28
CA ASP A 250 -55.64 -34.80 -35.96
C ASP A 250 -56.34 -35.33 -37.23
N GLU A 251 -56.64 -36.63 -37.24
CA GLU A 251 -57.57 -37.26 -38.16
C GLU A 251 -58.95 -36.60 -38.00
N LYS A 252 -59.50 -36.07 -39.11
CA LYS A 252 -60.95 -35.88 -39.24
C LYS A 252 -61.48 -36.71 -40.39
N GLU A 253 -62.20 -37.73 -39.99
CA GLU A 253 -63.05 -38.64 -40.77
C GLU A 253 -64.07 -37.90 -41.67
N ASN A 254 -64.12 -38.39 -42.93
CA ASN A 254 -65.27 -38.76 -43.76
C ASN A 254 -66.33 -37.72 -44.19
N PRO A 255 -67.16 -38.00 -45.23
CA PRO A 255 -67.16 -39.12 -46.20
C PRO A 255 -66.97 -38.70 -47.67
#